data_AF-A0A957ZFH2-F1
#
_entry.id   AF-A0A957ZFH2-F1
#
_cell.length_a   1.000
_cell.length_b   1.000
_cell.length_c   1.000
_cell.angle_alpha   90.00
_cell.angle_beta   90.00
_cell.angle_gamma   90.00
#
_symmetry.space_group_name_H-M   'P 1'
#
loop_
_entity.id
_entity.type
_entity.pdbx_description
1 polymer ?
#
loop_
_entity_poly.entity_id
_entity_poly.type
_entity_poly.pdbx_seq_one_letter_code
_entity_poly.pdbx_strand_id
1 'polypeptide(L)'
;KRRLQKYCENLLGYIPDYVFTHVTRLVYSKSLWRDMRVMEHLDRMLAQEDKRAVLFVLSTSVPAGRRSEWVHAWEQQYGWPVGHRGDNGDLIDAEAPYFFNVVEPFNQRASHSQVVFVNQFGWSQDRCGQRMPADMEFMDIRRGSDLEFGQSIYEPFGIAQVEPLTFGSLCCVSSVCGCVGFVEQAAVGLENAPNLVVADYVRLPDGFWLNSPYDALNIDGGTRDWIESANAAGVAETIFERLPKSQAEMQVLLDRGQAIARGMSWDVVATEFLFNGLQNAKK
;
A
#
# COMPACT_ATOMS: atom_id res chain seq x y z
N LYS A 1 -4.99 0.21 14.98
CA LYS A 1 -6.20 0.47 14.13
C LYS A 1 -7.03 1.67 14.61
N ARG A 2 -7.53 1.71 15.86
CA ARG A 2 -8.46 2.77 16.33
C ARG A 2 -7.95 4.21 16.14
N ARG A 3 -6.64 4.48 16.34
CA ARG A 3 -6.04 5.79 16.08
C ARG A 3 -6.17 6.23 14.62
N LEU A 4 -5.90 5.33 13.67
CA LEU A 4 -6.05 5.63 12.23
C LEU A 4 -7.51 5.84 11.84
N GLN A 5 -8.42 5.03 12.40
CA GLN A 5 -9.86 5.25 12.23
C GLN A 5 -10.30 6.61 12.79
N LYS A 6 -9.76 7.03 13.94
CA LYS A 6 -10.05 8.35 14.51
C LYS A 6 -9.51 9.47 13.62
N TYR A 7 -8.33 9.28 13.02
CA TYR A 7 -7.79 10.25 12.08
C TYR A 7 -8.68 10.36 10.83
N CYS A 8 -9.13 9.23 10.26
CA CYS A 8 -10.09 9.22 9.16
C CYS A 8 -11.40 9.94 9.53
N GLU A 9 -11.95 9.68 10.71
CA GLU A 9 -13.16 10.37 11.22
C GLU A 9 -12.96 11.89 11.30
N ASN A 10 -11.82 12.33 11.83
CA ASN A 10 -11.50 13.75 11.92
C ASN A 10 -11.33 14.40 10.53
N LEU A 11 -10.83 13.66 9.54
CA LEU A 11 -10.59 14.16 8.19
C LEU A 11 -11.83 14.16 7.29
N LEU A 12 -12.57 13.05 7.29
CA LEU A 12 -13.59 12.71 6.30
C LEU A 12 -15.00 12.56 6.92
N GLY A 13 -15.13 12.64 8.25
CA GLY A 13 -16.41 12.60 8.95
C GLY A 13 -17.01 11.20 9.10
N TYR A 14 -16.25 10.13 8.87
CA TYR A 14 -16.72 8.76 9.09
C TYR A 14 -15.64 7.84 9.67
N ILE A 15 -16.07 6.77 10.34
CA ILE A 15 -15.19 5.72 10.83
C ILE A 15 -15.15 4.61 9.77
N PRO A 16 -13.99 4.28 9.19
CA PRO A 16 -13.89 3.22 8.19
C PRO A 16 -13.87 1.84 8.87
N ASP A 17 -14.46 0.83 8.22
CA ASP A 17 -14.31 -0.58 8.59
C ASP A 17 -12.88 -1.06 8.34
N TYR A 18 -12.30 -0.63 7.22
CA TYR A 18 -10.95 -1.00 6.78
C TYR A 18 -10.02 0.20 6.58
N VAL A 19 -8.78 0.07 7.05
CA VAL A 19 -7.72 1.05 6.86
C VAL A 19 -6.66 0.45 5.97
N PHE A 20 -6.43 1.05 4.81
CA PHE A 20 -5.39 0.68 3.87
C PHE A 20 -4.28 1.73 3.89
N THR A 21 -3.07 1.32 3.56
CA THR A 21 -1.88 2.16 3.62
C THR A 21 -0.96 1.90 2.44
N HIS A 22 -0.24 2.93 2.01
CA HIS A 22 0.96 2.76 1.17
C HIS A 22 2.00 3.77 1.63
N VAL A 23 3.09 3.28 2.21
CA VAL A 23 4.20 4.13 2.68
C VAL A 23 5.40 3.99 1.74
N THR A 24 5.68 5.02 0.95
CA THR A 24 6.73 4.96 -0.06
C THR A 24 7.20 6.35 -0.52
N ARG A 25 8.29 6.41 -1.29
CA ARG A 25 8.70 7.65 -1.97
C ARG A 25 7.81 7.89 -3.20
N LEU A 26 7.53 9.15 -3.53
CA LEU A 26 6.76 9.46 -4.72
C LEU A 26 7.65 9.45 -5.96
N VAL A 27 7.88 8.26 -6.51
CA VAL A 27 8.65 8.03 -7.73
C VAL A 27 7.96 7.03 -8.64
N TYR A 28 8.17 7.15 -9.95
CA TYR A 28 7.50 6.33 -10.96
C TYR A 28 7.61 4.82 -10.70
N SER A 29 8.77 4.36 -10.22
CA SER A 29 9.01 2.93 -9.96
C SER A 29 8.13 2.32 -8.87
N LYS A 30 7.50 3.14 -8.02
CA LYS A 30 6.58 2.70 -6.95
C LYS A 30 5.14 2.52 -7.41
N SER A 31 4.82 3.07 -8.58
CA SER A 31 3.61 2.73 -9.34
C SER A 31 2.30 2.87 -8.59
N LEU A 32 2.17 3.94 -7.80
CA LEU A 32 1.00 4.25 -6.97
C LEU A 32 -0.34 4.34 -7.72
N TRP A 33 -0.33 4.45 -9.06
CA TRP A 33 -1.55 4.37 -9.85
C TRP A 33 -2.18 2.97 -9.83
N ARG A 34 -1.38 1.92 -9.60
CA ARG A 34 -1.86 0.54 -9.49
C ARG A 34 -2.71 0.32 -8.25
N ASP A 35 -2.40 1.02 -7.14
CA ASP A 35 -3.27 1.04 -5.96
C ASP A 35 -4.69 1.45 -6.36
N MET A 36 -4.84 2.49 -7.19
CA MET A 36 -6.16 2.96 -7.61
C MET A 36 -6.89 1.91 -8.45
N ARG A 37 -6.19 1.18 -9.32
CA ARG A 37 -6.81 0.10 -10.11
C ARG A 37 -7.42 -0.96 -9.21
N VAL A 38 -6.74 -1.32 -8.12
CA VAL A 38 -7.27 -2.26 -7.13
C VAL A 38 -8.43 -1.63 -6.35
N MET A 39 -8.27 -0.38 -5.90
CA MET A 39 -9.29 0.35 -5.16
C MET A 39 -10.59 0.54 -5.95
N GLU A 40 -10.53 0.72 -7.28
CA GLU A 40 -11.71 0.84 -8.14
C GLU A 40 -12.61 -0.40 -8.10
N HIS A 41 -12.01 -1.59 -7.98
CA HIS A 41 -12.75 -2.84 -7.84
C HIS A 41 -13.19 -3.08 -6.39
N LEU A 42 -12.31 -2.79 -5.42
CA LEU A 42 -12.64 -2.89 -4.00
C LEU A 42 -13.82 -1.99 -3.61
N ASP A 43 -13.93 -0.76 -4.15
CA ASP A 43 -15.04 0.16 -3.85
C ASP A 43 -16.41 -0.50 -4.13
N ARG A 44 -16.52 -1.24 -5.24
CA ARG A 44 -17.77 -1.92 -5.62
C ARG A 44 -18.09 -3.08 -4.68
N MET A 45 -17.09 -3.86 -4.28
CA MET A 45 -17.27 -4.99 -3.36
C MET A 45 -17.62 -4.48 -1.95
N LEU A 46 -16.95 -3.42 -1.50
CA LEU A 46 -17.26 -2.72 -0.26
C LEU A 46 -18.69 -2.18 -0.26
N ALA A 47 -19.14 -1.59 -1.37
CA ALA A 47 -20.51 -1.11 -1.53
C ALA A 47 -21.56 -2.21 -1.41
N GLN A 48 -21.27 -3.43 -1.89
CA GLN A 48 -22.19 -4.56 -1.80
C GLN A 48 -22.41 -5.04 -0.36
N GLU A 49 -21.40 -4.87 0.51
CA GLU A 49 -21.44 -5.26 1.92
C GLU A 49 -21.70 -4.07 2.88
N ASP A 50 -21.99 -2.88 2.34
CA ASP A 50 -22.12 -1.62 3.10
C ASP A 50 -20.93 -1.37 4.04
N LYS A 51 -19.73 -1.64 3.52
CA LYS A 51 -18.45 -1.44 4.22
C LYS A 51 -17.73 -0.24 3.68
N ARG A 52 -16.99 0.46 4.55
CA ARG A 52 -16.19 1.62 4.15
C ARG A 52 -14.71 1.42 4.39
N ALA A 53 -13.91 1.92 3.46
CA ALA A 53 -12.46 1.90 3.58
C ALA A 53 -11.86 3.31 3.47
N VAL A 54 -10.64 3.47 3.99
CA VAL A 54 -9.78 4.62 3.69
C VAL A 54 -8.41 4.11 3.29
N LEU A 55 -7.81 4.69 2.25
CA LEU A 55 -6.42 4.46 1.88
C LEU A 55 -5.59 5.70 2.23
N PHE A 56 -4.66 5.56 3.17
CA PHE A 56 -3.65 6.58 3.47
C PHE A 56 -2.40 6.34 2.61
N VAL A 57 -2.15 7.24 1.65
CA VAL A 57 -0.92 7.24 0.87
C VAL A 57 0.05 8.21 1.51
N LEU A 58 1.04 7.69 2.24
CA LEU A 58 2.12 8.50 2.82
C LEU A 58 3.28 8.53 1.84
N SER A 59 3.33 9.56 1.01
CA SER A 59 4.33 9.65 -0.05
C SER A 59 4.62 11.08 -0.45
N THR A 60 5.90 11.40 -0.64
CA THR A 60 6.35 12.76 -0.96
C THR A 60 7.46 12.72 -2.00
N SER A 61 7.51 13.74 -2.86
CA SER A 61 8.64 14.02 -3.74
C SER A 61 9.79 14.72 -3.00
N VAL A 62 9.49 15.33 -1.84
CA VAL A 62 10.47 16.00 -0.97
C VAL A 62 10.77 15.15 0.26
N PRO A 63 11.96 14.54 0.40
CA PRO A 63 12.26 13.61 1.51
C PRO A 63 12.09 14.18 2.91
N ALA A 64 12.30 15.49 3.10
CA ALA A 64 12.12 16.14 4.40
C ALA A 64 10.66 16.51 4.73
N GLY A 65 9.75 16.34 3.77
CA GLY A 65 8.38 16.87 3.84
C GLY A 65 8.35 18.41 3.79
N ARG A 66 7.19 18.98 4.14
CA ARG A 66 7.03 20.43 4.30
C ARG A 66 7.14 20.81 5.77
N ARG A 67 7.33 22.11 5.99
CA ARG A 67 7.33 22.67 7.34
C ARG A 67 5.95 22.46 7.97
N SER A 68 5.94 22.08 9.25
CA SER A 68 4.72 21.91 10.03
C SER A 68 3.82 23.14 9.94
N GLU A 69 4.39 24.33 10.01
CA GLU A 69 3.67 25.61 9.98
C GLU A 69 2.85 25.80 8.69
N TRP A 70 3.35 25.30 7.56
CA TRP A 70 2.62 25.30 6.29
C TRP A 70 1.51 24.28 6.30
N VAL A 71 1.77 23.06 6.79
CA VAL A 71 0.75 22.01 6.94
C VAL A 71 -0.43 22.50 7.78
N HIS A 72 -0.16 23.15 8.91
CA HIS A 72 -1.20 23.75 9.77
C HIS A 72 -2.00 24.83 9.03
N ALA A 73 -1.32 25.70 8.29
CA ALA A 73 -1.99 26.74 7.51
C ALA A 73 -2.87 26.14 6.40
N TRP A 74 -2.39 25.11 5.72
CA TRP A 74 -3.11 24.41 4.64
C TRP A 74 -4.31 23.63 5.13
N GLU A 75 -4.18 22.95 6.27
CA GLU A 75 -5.30 22.28 6.93
C GLU A 75 -6.42 23.27 7.24
N GLN A 76 -6.08 24.45 7.78
CA GLN A 76 -7.07 25.50 8.10
C GLN A 76 -7.68 26.15 6.84
N GLN A 77 -6.87 26.38 5.80
CA GLN A 77 -7.30 27.14 4.62
C GLN A 77 -8.15 26.32 3.65
N TYR A 78 -7.83 25.04 3.46
CA TYR A 78 -8.50 24.22 2.45
C TYR A 78 -8.61 22.73 2.82
N GLY A 79 -8.36 22.36 4.07
CA GLY A 79 -8.63 21.01 4.54
C GLY A 79 -7.60 19.95 4.13
N TRP A 80 -6.35 20.35 3.89
CA TRP A 80 -5.22 19.41 3.75
C TRP A 80 -5.21 18.37 4.89
N PRO A 81 -4.95 17.07 4.65
CA PRO A 81 -4.52 16.43 3.39
C PRO A 81 -5.67 15.84 2.55
N VAL A 82 -6.92 16.24 2.78
CA VAL A 82 -8.06 15.80 1.96
C VAL A 82 -8.10 16.59 0.65
N GLY A 83 -7.93 17.90 0.75
CA GLY A 83 -7.76 18.81 -0.38
C GLY A 83 -6.32 19.25 -0.54
N HIS A 84 -5.90 19.51 -1.77
CA HIS A 84 -4.56 20.01 -2.09
C HIS A 84 -4.60 21.18 -3.06
N ARG A 85 -3.48 21.92 -3.15
CA ARG A 85 -3.27 23.00 -4.12
C ARG A 85 -1.91 22.89 -4.82
N GLY A 86 -1.88 23.24 -6.10
CA GLY A 86 -0.65 23.22 -6.91
C GLY A 86 0.11 24.55 -6.96
N ASP A 87 -0.38 25.60 -6.33
CA ASP A 87 0.07 26.99 -6.54
C ASP A 87 0.88 27.58 -5.37
N ASN A 88 1.05 26.85 -4.27
CA ASN A 88 1.61 27.37 -3.01
C ASN A 88 2.69 26.49 -2.37
N GLY A 89 3.21 25.49 -3.10
CA GLY A 89 4.23 24.57 -2.60
C GLY A 89 3.69 23.38 -1.79
N ASP A 90 2.36 23.23 -1.68
CA ASP A 90 1.74 21.99 -1.23
C ASP A 90 2.12 20.86 -2.18
N LEU A 91 1.57 20.80 -3.39
CA LEU A 91 1.97 19.81 -4.39
C LEU A 91 3.23 20.26 -5.14
N ILE A 92 4.24 19.38 -5.22
CA ILE A 92 5.49 19.62 -5.96
C ILE A 92 5.77 18.46 -6.92
N ASP A 93 6.31 18.77 -8.09
CA ASP A 93 6.75 17.81 -9.12
C ASP A 93 5.68 16.75 -9.45
N ALA A 94 5.94 15.48 -9.15
CA ALA A 94 5.07 14.36 -9.46
C ALA A 94 3.82 14.29 -8.55
N GLU A 95 3.78 15.05 -7.45
CA GLU A 95 2.64 15.07 -6.54
C GLU A 95 1.41 15.73 -7.17
N ALA A 96 1.62 16.78 -7.97
CA ALA A 96 0.53 17.48 -8.65
C ALA A 96 -0.24 16.57 -9.63
N PRO A 97 0.41 15.92 -10.62
CA PRO A 97 -0.29 15.01 -11.50
C PRO A 97 -0.82 13.77 -10.76
N TYR A 98 -0.15 13.30 -9.69
CA TYR A 98 -0.70 12.21 -8.88
C TYR A 98 -2.00 12.62 -8.19
N PHE A 99 -2.05 13.78 -7.53
CA PHE A 99 -3.27 14.20 -6.86
C PHE A 99 -4.40 14.50 -7.85
N PHE A 100 -4.18 15.40 -8.81
CA PHE A 100 -5.25 15.90 -9.70
C PHE A 100 -5.71 14.89 -10.75
N ASN A 101 -4.85 13.97 -11.20
CA ASN A 101 -5.22 13.01 -12.25
C ASN A 101 -5.54 11.61 -11.70
N VAL A 102 -5.17 11.31 -10.45
CA VAL A 102 -5.31 9.96 -9.88
C VAL A 102 -6.18 9.97 -8.62
N VAL A 103 -5.79 10.71 -7.58
CA VAL A 103 -6.49 10.69 -6.28
C VAL A 103 -7.84 11.41 -6.33
N GLU A 104 -7.87 12.65 -6.81
CA GLU A 104 -9.09 13.47 -6.85
C GLU A 104 -10.18 12.84 -7.75
N PRO A 105 -9.88 12.41 -9.00
CA PRO A 105 -10.88 11.76 -9.85
C PRO A 105 -11.37 10.41 -9.30
N PHE A 106 -10.54 9.71 -8.52
CA PHE A 106 -10.98 8.51 -7.80
C PHE A 106 -12.00 8.88 -6.72
N ASN A 107 -11.64 9.80 -5.81
CA ASN A 107 -12.49 10.21 -4.69
C ASN A 107 -13.83 10.81 -5.11
N GLN A 108 -13.88 11.48 -6.28
CA GLN A 108 -15.13 12.01 -6.85
C GLN A 108 -16.09 10.92 -7.34
N ARG A 109 -15.58 9.74 -7.72
CA ARG A 109 -16.37 8.62 -8.25
C ARG A 109 -16.68 7.56 -7.20
N ALA A 110 -15.73 7.30 -6.31
CA ALA A 110 -15.82 6.26 -5.30
C ALA A 110 -16.88 6.58 -4.25
N SER A 111 -17.58 5.55 -3.79
CA SER A 111 -18.73 5.69 -2.89
C SER A 111 -18.46 5.16 -1.48
N HIS A 112 -17.64 4.12 -1.38
CA HIS A 112 -17.40 3.37 -0.15
C HIS A 112 -15.92 3.38 0.27
N SER A 113 -15.06 3.95 -0.56
CA SER A 113 -13.65 4.13 -0.28
C SER A 113 -13.20 5.56 -0.60
N GLN A 114 -12.21 6.03 0.14
CA GLN A 114 -11.58 7.33 -0.07
C GLN A 114 -10.07 7.20 0.08
N VAL A 115 -9.33 8.01 -0.67
CA VAL A 115 -7.88 8.08 -0.65
C VAL A 115 -7.48 9.41 -0.03
N VAL A 116 -6.63 9.36 0.99
CA VAL A 116 -6.04 10.54 1.62
C VAL A 116 -4.56 10.56 1.26
N PHE A 117 -4.17 11.54 0.46
CA PHE A 117 -2.78 11.70 0.03
C PHE A 117 -2.02 12.58 1.01
N VAL A 118 -1.10 12.01 1.76
CA VAL A 118 -0.28 12.74 2.73
C VAL A 118 1.10 12.97 2.12
N ASN A 119 1.31 14.15 1.55
CA ASN A 119 2.55 14.56 0.88
C ASN A 119 3.69 14.98 1.84
N GLN A 120 3.90 14.15 2.86
CA GLN A 120 4.90 14.35 3.92
C GLN A 120 5.80 13.13 4.07
N PHE A 121 6.91 13.34 4.78
CA PHE A 121 7.64 12.26 5.41
C PHE A 121 7.42 12.34 6.92
N GLY A 122 7.01 11.23 7.51
CA GLY A 122 6.64 11.16 8.93
C GLY A 122 5.12 11.02 9.13
N TRP A 123 4.75 10.51 10.29
CA TRP A 123 3.37 10.18 10.65
C TRP A 123 3.15 10.51 12.12
N SER A 124 2.92 11.79 12.35
CA SER A 124 2.77 12.44 13.66
C SER A 124 2.00 13.74 13.49
N GLN A 125 1.40 14.25 14.58
CA GLN A 125 0.53 15.43 14.50
C GLN A 125 1.25 16.67 13.94
N ASP A 126 2.53 16.87 14.30
CA ASP A 126 3.33 17.99 13.78
C ASP A 126 3.55 17.91 12.25
N ARG A 127 3.56 16.70 11.69
CA ARG A 127 3.74 16.45 10.26
C ARG A 127 2.44 16.39 9.50
N CYS A 128 1.37 15.93 10.12
CA CYS A 128 0.11 15.59 9.46
C CYS A 128 -1.09 16.45 9.90
N GLY A 129 -0.85 17.56 10.60
CA GLY A 129 -1.88 18.52 10.97
C GLY A 129 -2.61 18.18 12.27
N GLN A 130 -3.38 19.14 12.78
CA GLN A 130 -4.06 19.08 14.07
C GLN A 130 -5.18 18.04 14.12
N ARG A 131 -5.75 17.66 12.98
CA ARG A 131 -6.75 16.58 12.92
C ARG A 131 -6.15 15.20 13.20
N MET A 132 -4.84 15.03 13.11
CA MET A 132 -4.19 13.80 13.57
C MET A 132 -4.23 13.72 15.10
N PRO A 133 -4.57 12.56 15.70
CA PRO A 133 -4.44 12.35 17.15
C PRO A 133 -3.05 12.70 17.67
N ALA A 134 -2.98 13.41 18.80
CA ALA A 134 -1.73 13.89 19.38
C ALA A 134 -0.78 12.77 19.83
N ASP A 135 -1.32 11.57 20.11
CA ASP A 135 -0.57 10.38 20.51
C ASP A 135 -0.27 9.42 19.34
N MET A 136 -0.47 9.86 18.09
CA MET A 136 -0.12 9.09 16.90
C MET A 136 1.39 9.00 16.75
N GLU A 137 1.89 7.78 16.61
CA GLU A 137 3.29 7.49 16.31
C GLU A 137 3.47 6.92 14.90
N PHE A 138 4.69 7.00 14.36
CA PHE A 138 4.95 6.45 13.02
C PHE A 138 4.57 4.98 12.89
N MET A 139 4.85 4.18 13.92
CA MET A 139 4.53 2.75 13.92
C MET A 139 3.02 2.47 13.89
N ASP A 140 2.17 3.43 14.26
CA ASP A 140 0.72 3.25 14.24
C ASP A 140 0.16 3.12 12.82
N ILE A 141 0.81 3.70 11.80
CA ILE A 141 0.40 3.51 10.40
C ILE A 141 0.58 2.05 9.97
N ARG A 142 1.65 1.41 10.45
CA ARG A 142 1.95 -0.01 10.20
C ARG A 142 1.03 -0.93 11.02
N ARG A 143 0.95 -0.69 12.33
CA ARG A 143 0.12 -1.47 13.27
C ARG A 143 -1.38 -1.39 13.00
N GLY A 144 -1.82 -0.29 12.42
CA GLY A 144 -3.23 0.01 12.25
C GLY A 144 -3.80 -0.36 10.90
N SER A 145 -2.95 -0.77 9.95
CA SER A 145 -3.36 -1.13 8.60
C SER A 145 -3.99 -2.51 8.56
N ASP A 146 -5.06 -2.64 7.80
CA ASP A 146 -5.65 -3.92 7.39
C ASP A 146 -5.01 -4.40 6.07
N LEU A 147 -4.51 -3.47 5.24
CA LEU A 147 -3.87 -3.74 3.95
C LEU A 147 -2.77 -2.71 3.65
N GLU A 148 -1.54 -3.17 3.43
CA GLU A 148 -0.45 -2.35 2.88
C GLU A 148 -0.24 -2.65 1.40
N PHE A 149 -0.22 -1.60 0.59
CA PHE A 149 0.13 -1.70 -0.82
C PHE A 149 1.64 -1.58 -1.06
N GLY A 150 2.12 -2.32 -2.05
CA GLY A 150 3.48 -2.34 -2.53
C GLY A 150 3.56 -2.63 -4.04
N GLN A 151 3.08 -1.71 -4.86
CA GLN A 151 2.74 -2.00 -6.27
C GLN A 151 3.86 -1.74 -7.29
N SER A 152 5.12 -1.62 -6.84
CA SER A 152 6.28 -1.26 -7.65
C SER A 152 6.37 -2.01 -9.00
N ILE A 153 6.75 -1.32 -10.07
CA ILE A 153 7.14 -1.95 -11.35
C ILE A 153 8.52 -2.63 -11.28
N TYR A 154 9.30 -2.32 -10.24
CA TYR A 154 10.53 -3.00 -9.88
C TYR A 154 10.89 -2.66 -8.44
N GLU A 155 11.17 -3.67 -7.63
CA GLU A 155 11.62 -3.49 -6.25
C GLU A 155 12.66 -4.58 -5.91
N PRO A 156 13.94 -4.23 -5.69
CA PRO A 156 14.99 -5.21 -5.44
C PRO A 156 14.72 -6.10 -4.22
N PHE A 157 14.13 -5.53 -3.17
CA PHE A 157 13.74 -6.29 -1.98
C PHE A 157 12.39 -5.83 -1.42
N GLY A 158 12.22 -4.57 -1.02
CA GLY A 158 10.91 -4.08 -0.59
C GLY A 158 10.49 -4.44 0.83
N ILE A 159 11.40 -4.40 1.81
CA ILE A 159 11.09 -4.75 3.22
C ILE A 159 9.93 -3.95 3.80
N ALA A 160 9.84 -2.66 3.46
CA ALA A 160 8.84 -1.74 4.00
C ALA A 160 7.39 -2.15 3.70
N GLN A 161 7.19 -2.87 2.58
CA GLN A 161 5.86 -3.31 2.12
C GLN A 161 5.34 -4.50 2.94
N VAL A 162 6.22 -5.20 3.65
CA VAL A 162 5.89 -6.39 4.45
C VAL A 162 6.06 -6.15 5.95
N GLU A 163 6.50 -4.95 6.37
CA GLU A 163 6.54 -4.58 7.79
C GLU A 163 5.17 -4.73 8.51
N PRO A 164 4.04 -4.33 7.90
CA PRO A 164 2.71 -4.48 8.53
C PRO A 164 2.29 -5.93 8.79
N LEU A 165 2.90 -6.88 8.10
CA LEU A 165 2.58 -8.30 8.19
C LEU A 165 2.66 -8.81 9.65
N THR A 166 3.65 -8.36 10.42
CA THR A 166 3.80 -8.74 11.84
C THR A 166 2.67 -8.25 12.75
N PHE A 167 1.86 -7.30 12.26
CA PHE A 167 0.68 -6.76 12.94
C PHE A 167 -0.64 -7.31 12.38
N GLY A 168 -0.57 -8.31 11.49
CA GLY A 168 -1.74 -8.99 10.93
C GLY A 168 -2.31 -8.35 9.67
N SER A 169 -1.66 -7.34 9.10
CA SER A 169 -2.11 -6.74 7.84
C SER A 169 -1.94 -7.71 6.67
N LEU A 170 -2.79 -7.57 5.66
CA LEU A 170 -2.48 -8.06 4.32
C LEU A 170 -1.41 -7.14 3.70
N CYS A 171 -0.51 -7.71 2.91
CA CYS A 171 0.50 -7.01 2.15
C CYS A 171 0.28 -7.35 0.68
N CYS A 172 -0.28 -6.40 -0.08
CA CYS A 172 -0.49 -6.55 -1.51
C CYS A 172 0.72 -6.00 -2.25
N VAL A 173 1.59 -6.89 -2.72
CA VAL A 173 2.84 -6.55 -3.40
C VAL A 173 2.82 -6.98 -4.86
N SER A 174 3.52 -6.24 -5.70
CA SER A 174 3.74 -6.60 -7.10
C SER A 174 4.55 -7.89 -7.24
N SER A 175 4.25 -8.73 -8.23
CA SER A 175 4.99 -9.96 -8.54
C SER A 175 6.48 -9.72 -8.84
N VAL A 176 6.83 -8.49 -9.22
CA VAL A 176 8.20 -8.04 -9.50
C VAL A 176 8.90 -7.41 -8.29
N CYS A 177 8.46 -7.76 -7.07
CA CYS A 177 9.09 -7.37 -5.82
C CYS A 177 9.94 -8.51 -5.24
N GLY A 178 11.19 -8.23 -4.88
CA GLY A 178 12.13 -9.23 -4.34
C GLY A 178 11.72 -9.85 -3.00
N CYS A 179 10.81 -9.22 -2.24
CA CYS A 179 10.34 -9.79 -0.97
C CYS A 179 9.45 -11.01 -1.17
N VAL A 180 8.81 -11.18 -2.33
CA VAL A 180 7.83 -12.25 -2.59
C VAL A 180 8.44 -13.61 -2.28
N GLY A 181 9.58 -13.94 -2.91
CA GLY A 181 10.24 -15.23 -2.69
C GLY A 181 10.72 -15.44 -1.26
N PHE A 182 11.12 -14.37 -0.56
CA PHE A 182 11.56 -14.49 0.83
C PHE A 182 10.38 -14.71 1.79
N VAL A 183 9.25 -14.05 1.56
CA VAL A 183 8.02 -14.26 2.32
C VAL A 183 7.49 -15.68 2.08
N GLU A 184 7.48 -16.15 0.83
CA GLU A 184 7.08 -17.51 0.48
C GLU A 184 7.97 -18.56 1.17
N GLN A 185 9.29 -18.35 1.15
CA GLN A 185 10.23 -19.23 1.85
C GLN A 185 10.01 -19.22 3.37
N ALA A 186 9.78 -18.05 3.96
CA ALA A 186 9.49 -17.92 5.39
C ALA A 186 8.12 -18.49 5.78
N ALA A 187 7.20 -18.60 4.82
CA ALA A 187 5.88 -19.17 5.02
C ALA A 187 5.80 -20.68 4.75
N VAL A 188 6.90 -21.35 4.38
CA VAL A 188 6.91 -22.81 4.15
C VAL A 188 6.39 -23.54 5.39
N GLY A 189 5.39 -24.40 5.19
CA GLY A 189 4.72 -25.14 6.28
C GLY A 189 3.53 -24.39 6.90
N LEU A 190 3.26 -23.16 6.47
CA LEU A 190 1.97 -22.48 6.68
C LEU A 190 1.09 -22.76 5.45
N GLU A 191 -0.21 -22.99 5.66
CA GLU A 191 -1.17 -23.04 4.56
C GLU A 191 -1.20 -21.67 3.88
N ASN A 192 -0.41 -21.53 2.79
CA ASN A 192 -0.34 -20.39 1.86
C ASN A 192 -0.30 -19.02 2.56
N ALA A 193 0.87 -18.40 2.69
CA ALA A 193 1.10 -17.06 3.29
C ALA A 193 -0.14 -16.13 3.23
N PRO A 194 -1.04 -16.16 4.23
CA PRO A 194 -2.38 -15.61 4.05
C PRO A 194 -2.36 -14.09 4.02
N ASN A 195 -1.37 -13.51 4.69
CA ASN A 195 -1.05 -12.10 4.70
C ASN A 195 -0.44 -11.59 3.38
N LEU A 196 -0.03 -12.46 2.45
CA LEU A 196 0.58 -12.03 1.18
C LEU A 196 -0.44 -12.12 0.04
N VAL A 197 -0.65 -11.01 -0.65
CA VAL A 197 -1.38 -10.97 -1.92
C VAL A 197 -0.41 -10.51 -3.00
N VAL A 198 -0.16 -11.37 -3.98
CA VAL A 198 0.76 -11.05 -5.09
C VAL A 198 -0.04 -10.55 -6.28
N ALA A 199 0.20 -9.30 -6.66
CA ALA A 199 -0.39 -8.66 -7.82
C ALA A 199 0.51 -8.84 -9.04
N ASP A 200 0.09 -9.67 -9.99
CA ASP A 200 0.87 -9.96 -11.18
C ASP A 200 0.45 -9.10 -12.37
N TYR A 201 1.12 -7.96 -12.54
CA TYR A 201 0.87 -7.03 -13.64
C TYR A 201 1.60 -7.39 -14.94
N VAL A 202 2.48 -8.40 -14.92
CA VAL A 202 3.19 -8.85 -16.13
C VAL A 202 2.53 -10.06 -16.77
N ARG A 203 1.54 -10.68 -16.09
CA ARG A 203 0.69 -11.70 -16.68
C ARG A 203 -0.21 -11.09 -17.75
N LEU A 204 -0.17 -11.69 -18.93
CA LEU A 204 -1.05 -11.33 -20.04
C LEU A 204 -2.43 -11.97 -19.82
N PRO A 205 -3.53 -11.24 -20.12
CA PRO A 205 -4.87 -11.81 -20.07
C PRO A 205 -5.04 -12.97 -21.06
N ASP A 206 -5.98 -13.86 -20.77
CA ASP A 206 -6.25 -15.02 -21.63
C ASP A 206 -6.57 -14.58 -23.07
N GLY A 207 -5.93 -15.24 -24.04
CA GLY A 207 -6.06 -14.91 -25.46
C GLY A 207 -5.18 -13.75 -25.95
N PHE A 208 -4.46 -13.06 -25.07
CA PHE A 208 -3.45 -12.08 -25.46
C PHE A 208 -2.08 -12.77 -25.59
N TRP A 209 -1.54 -12.81 -26.80
CA TRP A 209 -0.30 -13.53 -27.11
C TRP A 209 0.78 -12.58 -27.64
N LEU A 210 1.99 -12.74 -27.12
CA LEU A 210 3.20 -12.12 -27.66
C LEU A 210 4.00 -13.19 -28.38
N ASN A 211 4.35 -12.98 -29.65
CA ASN A 211 5.18 -13.91 -30.41
C ASN A 211 6.66 -13.78 -30.04
N SER A 212 7.09 -12.61 -29.58
CA SER A 212 8.46 -12.35 -29.16
C SER A 212 8.53 -11.34 -28.00
N PRO A 213 9.64 -11.29 -27.25
CA PRO A 213 9.87 -10.21 -26.27
C PRO A 213 9.84 -8.80 -26.88
N TYR A 214 10.13 -8.66 -28.18
CA TYR A 214 10.07 -7.37 -28.87
C TYR A 214 8.63 -6.89 -29.08
N ASP A 215 7.67 -7.81 -29.12
CA ASP A 215 6.25 -7.47 -29.21
C ASP A 215 5.80 -6.74 -27.93
N ALA A 216 6.41 -7.06 -26.78
CA ALA A 216 6.16 -6.35 -25.53
C ALA A 216 6.58 -4.87 -25.60
N LEU A 217 7.59 -4.52 -26.41
CA LEU A 217 8.03 -3.14 -26.59
C LEU A 217 7.01 -2.29 -27.38
N ASN A 218 6.10 -2.96 -28.10
CA ASN A 218 5.03 -2.30 -28.85
C ASN A 218 3.73 -2.18 -28.05
N ILE A 219 3.68 -2.65 -26.80
CA ILE A 219 2.53 -2.46 -25.91
C ILE A 219 2.41 -0.96 -25.61
N ASP A 220 1.35 -0.35 -26.12
CA ASP A 220 1.05 1.05 -25.87
C ASP A 220 0.40 1.26 -24.49
N GLY A 221 0.18 2.54 -24.15
CA GLY A 221 -0.43 2.91 -22.88
C GLY A 221 -1.83 2.32 -22.69
N GLY A 222 -2.66 2.27 -23.74
CA GLY A 222 -4.03 1.75 -23.65
C GLY A 222 -4.05 0.25 -23.39
N THR A 223 -3.21 -0.51 -24.08
CA THR A 223 -3.06 -1.96 -23.89
C THR A 223 -2.54 -2.27 -22.49
N ARG A 224 -1.51 -1.55 -22.04
CA ARG A 224 -0.99 -1.69 -20.67
C ARG A 224 -2.07 -1.41 -19.63
N ASP A 225 -2.81 -0.32 -19.78
CA ASP A 225 -3.86 0.06 -18.85
C ASP A 225 -4.97 -0.99 -18.76
N TRP A 226 -5.32 -1.61 -19.90
CA TRP A 226 -6.27 -2.74 -19.92
C TRP A 226 -5.72 -3.97 -19.19
N ILE A 227 -4.46 -4.38 -19.46
CA ILE A 227 -3.80 -5.50 -18.77
C ILE A 227 -3.76 -5.25 -17.26
N GLU A 228 -3.29 -4.07 -16.83
CA GLU A 228 -3.20 -3.74 -15.40
C GLU A 228 -4.57 -3.71 -14.73
N SER A 229 -5.59 -3.17 -15.42
CA SER A 229 -6.95 -3.14 -14.89
C SER A 229 -7.59 -4.53 -14.77
N ALA A 230 -7.29 -5.45 -15.69
CA ALA A 230 -7.76 -6.83 -15.64
C ALA A 230 -7.09 -7.60 -14.49
N ASN A 231 -5.78 -7.48 -14.34
CA ASN A 231 -5.03 -8.13 -13.26
C ASN A 231 -5.41 -7.56 -11.88
N ALA A 232 -5.69 -6.26 -11.79
CA ALA A 232 -6.15 -5.62 -10.55
C ALA A 232 -7.51 -6.15 -10.06
N ALA A 233 -8.38 -6.64 -10.96
CA ALA A 233 -9.68 -7.18 -10.58
C ALA A 233 -9.55 -8.43 -9.71
N GLY A 234 -8.80 -9.44 -10.17
CA GLY A 234 -8.56 -10.67 -9.40
C GLY A 234 -7.77 -10.43 -8.10
N VAL A 235 -6.89 -9.42 -8.11
CA VAL A 235 -6.19 -8.98 -6.88
C VAL A 235 -7.18 -8.38 -5.88
N ALA A 236 -8.10 -7.53 -6.32
CA ALA A 236 -9.12 -6.95 -5.47
C ALA A 236 -10.05 -8.02 -4.87
N GLU A 237 -10.47 -9.01 -5.66
CA GLU A 237 -11.25 -10.17 -5.19
C GLU A 237 -10.49 -10.91 -4.08
N THR A 238 -9.22 -11.25 -4.33
CA THR A 238 -8.37 -11.95 -3.36
C THR A 238 -8.22 -11.15 -2.06
N ILE A 239 -8.02 -9.83 -2.17
CA ILE A 239 -7.94 -8.95 -0.99
C ILE A 239 -9.27 -8.99 -0.23
N PHE A 240 -10.38 -8.76 -0.92
CA PHE A 240 -11.70 -8.66 -0.30
C PHE A 240 -12.12 -9.95 0.41
N GLU A 241 -11.80 -11.11 -0.19
CA GLU A 241 -12.04 -12.42 0.43
C GLU A 241 -11.21 -12.63 1.71
N ARG A 242 -9.98 -12.12 1.74
CA ARG A 242 -9.02 -12.34 2.84
C ARG A 242 -9.05 -11.24 3.90
N LEU A 243 -9.68 -10.10 3.64
CA LEU A 243 -9.83 -9.05 4.65
C LEU A 243 -10.56 -9.62 5.87
N PRO A 244 -10.06 -9.37 7.09
CA PRO A 244 -10.63 -9.97 8.29
C PRO A 244 -12.00 -9.35 8.59
N LYS A 245 -13.04 -10.17 8.62
CA LYS A 245 -14.44 -9.79 8.90
C LYS A 245 -14.79 -9.89 10.38
N SER A 246 -13.92 -10.53 11.16
CA SER A 246 -14.11 -10.75 12.59
C SER A 246 -12.80 -10.59 13.38
N GLN A 247 -12.90 -10.43 14.70
CA GLN A 247 -11.71 -10.41 15.57
C GLN A 247 -10.96 -11.74 15.55
N ALA A 248 -11.68 -12.86 15.36
CA ALA A 248 -11.06 -14.18 15.26
C ALA A 248 -10.20 -14.29 13.99
N GLU A 249 -10.71 -13.84 12.84
CA GLU A 249 -9.94 -13.80 11.59
C GLU A 249 -8.75 -12.85 11.68
N MET A 250 -8.92 -11.68 12.33
CA MET A 250 -7.82 -10.76 12.58
C MET A 250 -6.73 -11.41 13.45
N GLN A 251 -7.11 -12.17 14.49
CA GLN A 251 -6.14 -12.88 15.33
C GLN A 251 -5.39 -13.96 14.53
N VAL A 252 -6.07 -14.68 13.64
CA VAL A 252 -5.40 -15.65 12.74
C VAL A 252 -4.37 -14.95 11.86
N LEU A 253 -4.72 -13.83 11.23
CA LEU A 253 -3.77 -13.06 10.41
C LEU A 253 -2.60 -12.52 11.23
N LEU A 254 -2.83 -12.11 12.48
CA LEU A 254 -1.77 -11.67 13.38
C LEU A 254 -0.80 -12.82 13.71
N ASP A 255 -1.32 -13.98 14.09
CA ASP A 255 -0.50 -15.14 14.49
C ASP A 255 0.33 -15.65 13.30
N ARG A 256 -0.28 -15.74 12.11
CA ARG A 256 0.39 -16.12 10.86
C ARG A 256 1.41 -15.07 10.44
N GLY A 257 1.04 -13.80 10.54
CA GLY A 257 1.91 -12.68 10.28
C GLY A 257 3.19 -12.72 11.12
N GLN A 258 3.04 -12.86 12.44
CA GLN A 258 4.18 -12.98 13.35
C GLN A 258 5.04 -14.22 13.08
N ALA A 259 4.44 -15.35 12.67
CA ALA A 259 5.18 -16.55 12.32
C ALA A 259 6.07 -16.34 11.09
N ILE A 260 5.54 -15.76 10.02
CA ILE A 260 6.29 -15.40 8.81
C ILE A 260 7.38 -14.38 9.15
N ALA A 261 7.05 -13.32 9.89
CA ALA A 261 8.00 -12.28 10.27
C ALA A 261 9.19 -12.84 11.09
N ARG A 262 8.95 -13.82 11.96
CA ARG A 262 10.03 -14.54 12.67
C ARG A 262 10.94 -15.32 11.72
N GLY A 263 10.37 -15.97 10.71
CA GLY A 263 11.12 -16.63 9.63
C GLY A 263 11.94 -15.66 8.77
N MET A 264 11.61 -14.37 8.82
CA MET A 264 12.33 -13.29 8.13
C MET A 264 13.29 -12.50 9.04
N SER A 265 13.51 -12.95 10.28
CA SER A 265 14.34 -12.25 11.24
C SER A 265 15.82 -12.22 10.83
N TRP A 266 16.55 -11.22 11.33
CA TRP A 266 18.00 -11.12 11.10
C TRP A 266 18.78 -12.33 11.62
N ASP A 267 18.31 -12.97 12.70
CA ASP A 267 18.93 -14.19 13.22
C ASP A 267 18.85 -15.31 12.17
N VAL A 268 17.66 -15.53 11.58
CA VAL A 268 17.47 -16.52 10.51
C VAL A 268 18.28 -16.16 9.27
N VAL A 269 18.28 -14.89 8.87
CA VAL A 269 19.08 -14.44 7.71
C VAL A 269 20.57 -14.70 7.94
N ALA A 270 21.09 -14.38 9.12
CA ALA A 270 22.48 -14.58 9.46
C ALA A 270 22.85 -16.06 9.53
N THR A 271 22.05 -16.90 10.20
CA THR A 271 22.37 -18.32 10.40
C THR A 271 22.17 -19.13 9.13
N GLU A 272 21.03 -18.97 8.46
CA GLU A 272 20.63 -19.87 7.37
C GLU A 272 21.23 -19.47 6.02
N PHE A 273 21.48 -18.18 5.79
CA PHE A 273 21.98 -17.69 4.50
C PHE A 273 23.44 -17.27 4.59
N LEU A 274 23.78 -16.33 5.47
CA LEU A 274 25.11 -15.73 5.50
C LEU A 274 26.17 -16.72 6.00
N PHE A 275 25.98 -17.32 7.19
CA PHE A 275 26.99 -18.22 7.77
C PHE A 275 27.13 -19.51 6.97
N ASN A 276 26.03 -20.09 6.50
CA ASN A 276 26.07 -21.24 5.60
C ASN A 276 26.80 -20.92 4.29
N GLY A 277 26.54 -19.76 3.69
CA GLY A 277 27.24 -19.29 2.48
C GLY A 277 28.75 -19.15 2.71
N LEU A 278 29.15 -18.53 3.83
CA LEU A 278 30.56 -18.37 4.21
C LEU A 278 31.27 -19.70 4.50
N GLN A 279 30.57 -20.68 5.08
CA GLN A 279 31.14 -22.02 5.30
C GLN A 279 31.34 -22.76 3.97
N ASN A 280 30.40 -22.63 3.04
CA ASN A 280 30.50 -23.26 1.72
C ASN A 280 31.59 -22.62 0.85
N ALA A 281 31.79 -21.30 0.93
CA ALA A 281 32.84 -20.59 0.19
C ALA A 281 34.27 -20.90 0.67
N LYS A 282 34.43 -21.52 1.84
CA LYS A 282 35.72 -21.97 2.38
C LYS A 282 36.13 -23.37 1.92
N LYS A 283 35.22 -24.12 1.29
CA LYS A 283 35.49 -25.43 0.70
C LYS A 283 35.90 -25.28 -0.75
#